data_AF-A0A327M2U7-F1
#
_entry.id   AF-A0A327M2U7-F1
#
_cell.length_a   1.000
_cell.length_b   1.000
_cell.length_c   1.000
_cell.angle_alpha   90.00
_cell.angle_beta   90.00
_cell.angle_gamma   90.00
#
_symmetry.space_group_name_H-M   'P 1'
#
loop_
_entity.id
_entity.type
_entity.pdbx_description
1 polymer ?
#
loop_
_entity_poly.entity_id
_entity_poly.type
_entity_poly.pdbx_seq_one_letter_code
_entity_poly.pdbx_strand_id
1 'polypeptide(L)' 'MDERGDISVRDRVLSWLPYALPVLGGFLGMLWVQMNPAEQLNPVVAVVLGVVGGRLLSVLVLRLVPGR' A
#
# COMPACT_ATOMS: atom_id res chain seq x y z
N MET A 1 -13.15 -17.72 31.81
CA MET A 1 -13.03 -17.81 30.34
C MET A 1 -13.57 -16.51 29.77
N ASP A 2 -12.66 -15.58 29.44
CA ASP A 2 -12.85 -14.58 28.38
C ASP A 2 -11.53 -13.83 28.20
N GLU A 3 -10.52 -14.54 27.67
CA GLU A 3 -9.28 -13.98 27.13
C GLU A 3 -9.53 -13.41 25.72
N ARG A 4 -10.60 -12.61 25.56
CA ARG A 4 -10.98 -12.08 24.25
C ARG A 4 -10.17 -10.81 23.98
N GLY A 5 -8.99 -11.05 23.45
CA GLY A 5 -7.91 -10.10 23.19
C GLY A 5 -8.33 -8.75 22.65
N ASP A 6 -7.95 -7.71 23.39
CA ASP A 6 -7.66 -6.39 22.86
C ASP A 6 -6.47 -6.51 21.89
N ILE A 7 -6.74 -6.97 20.66
CA ILE A 7 -5.82 -6.71 19.56
C ILE A 7 -5.81 -5.20 19.41
N SER A 8 -4.73 -4.57 19.86
CA SER A 8 -4.52 -3.14 19.75
C SER A 8 -4.88 -2.71 18.33
N VAL A 9 -5.69 -1.65 18.19
CA VAL A 9 -6.09 -1.12 16.87
C VAL A 9 -4.86 -0.90 15.99
N ARG A 10 -3.71 -0.57 16.60
CA ARG A 10 -2.41 -0.51 15.92
C ARG A 10 -1.99 -1.84 15.30
N ASP A 11 -2.07 -2.95 16.02
CA ASP A 11 -1.65 -4.26 15.51
C ASP A 11 -2.55 -4.71 14.37
N ARG A 12 -3.85 -4.42 14.48
CA ARG A 12 -4.80 -4.68 13.39
C ARG A 12 -4.48 -3.85 12.16
N VAL A 13 -4.18 -2.57 12.32
CA VAL A 13 -3.77 -1.68 11.22
C VAL A 13 -2.44 -2.13 10.61
N LEU A 14 -1.44 -2.46 11.42
CA LEU A 14 -0.13 -2.96 10.98
C LEU A 14 -0.25 -4.27 10.19
N SER A 15 -1.16 -5.16 10.60
CA SER A 15 -1.43 -6.40 9.87
C SER A 15 -2.06 -6.17 8.49
N TRP A 16 -2.86 -5.12 8.34
CA TRP A 16 -3.60 -4.80 7.11
C TRP A 16 -2.86 -3.85 6.17
N LEU A 17 -1.93 -3.05 6.71
CA LEU A 17 -1.12 -2.09 5.96
C LEU A 17 -0.39 -2.67 4.74
N PRO A 18 0.25 -3.85 4.80
CA PRO A 18 0.94 -4.43 3.63
C PRO A 18 -0.01 -4.90 2.53
N TYR A 19 -1.30 -5.08 2.82
CA TYR A 19 -2.33 -5.39 1.82
C TYR A 19 -2.98 -4.12 1.28
N ALA A 20 -3.25 -3.13 2.13
CA ALA A 20 -3.93 -1.90 1.74
C ALA A 20 -3.05 -0.98 0.88
N LEU A 21 -1.76 -0.84 1.22
CA LEU A 21 -0.84 0.08 0.53
C LEU A 21 -0.56 -0.29 -0.94
N PRO A 22 -0.35 -1.57 -1.32
CA PRO A 22 -0.20 -1.92 -2.73
C PRO A 22 -1.47 -1.67 -3.56
N VAL A 23 -2.65 -1.92 -2.99
CA VAL A 23 -3.95 -1.66 -3.65
C VAL A 23 -4.15 -0.16 -3.85
N LEU A 24 -3.88 0.65 -2.82
CA LEU A 24 -3.90 2.11 -2.91
C LEU A 24 -2.88 2.64 -3.93
N GLY A 25 -1.67 2.07 -3.96
CA GLY A 25 -0.64 2.42 -4.93
C GLY A 25 -1.05 2.12 -6.37
N GLY A 26 -1.65 0.95 -6.62
CA GLY A 26 -2.21 0.60 -7.94
C GLY A 26 -3.36 1.52 -8.35
N PHE A 27 -4.26 1.85 -7.43
CA PHE A 27 -5.39 2.76 -7.67
C PHE A 27 -4.91 4.19 -8.00
N LEU A 28 -3.94 4.72 -7.25
CA LEU A 28 -3.32 6.01 -7.54
C LEU A 28 -2.58 6.00 -8.88
N GLY A 29 -1.92 4.91 -9.24
CA GLY A 29 -1.32 4.72 -10.57
C GLY A 29 -2.36 4.82 -11.70
N MET A 30 -3.54 4.21 -11.52
CA MET A 30 -4.63 4.32 -12.49
C MET A 30 -5.18 5.75 -12.58
N LEU A 31 -5.39 6.43 -11.45
CA LEU A 31 -5.83 7.82 -11.42
C LEU A 31 -4.84 8.75 -12.12
N TRP A 32 -3.53 8.52 -11.91
CA TRP A 32 -2.48 9.31 -12.54
C TRP A 32 -2.47 9.17 -14.06
N VAL A 33 -2.62 7.93 -14.58
CA VAL A 33 -2.77 7.68 -16.03
C VAL A 33 -4.02 8.37 -16.59
N GLN A 34 -5.12 8.35 -15.83
CA GLN A 34 -6.37 8.97 -16.29
C GLN A 34 -6.29 10.51 -16.35
N MET A 35 -5.57 11.14 -15.41
CA MET A 35 -5.39 12.60 -15.38
C MET A 35 -4.34 13.11 -16.39
N ASN A 36 -3.37 12.28 -16.79
CA ASN A 36 -2.35 12.62 -17.79
C ASN A 36 -2.45 11.75 -19.06
N PRO A 37 -3.56 11.83 -19.81
CA PRO A 37 -3.72 11.07 -21.05
C PRO A 37 -2.76 11.52 -22.17
N ALA A 38 -2.10 12.67 -22.00
CA ALA A 38 -1.21 13.27 -22.99
C ALA A 38 0.20 12.64 -23.02
N GLU A 39 0.64 12.00 -21.94
CA GLU A 39 1.89 11.23 -21.93
C GLU A 39 1.58 9.77 -22.23
N GLN A 40 1.84 9.34 -23.47
CA GLN A 40 1.62 7.98 -24.00
C GLN A 40 2.49 6.88 -23.32
N LEU A 41 2.88 7.07 -22.05
CA LEU A 41 3.51 6.01 -21.27
C LEU A 41 2.50 4.88 -21.12
N ASN A 42 2.90 3.68 -21.56
CA ASN A 42 2.07 2.48 -21.54
C ASN A 42 1.36 2.35 -20.17
N PRO A 43 0.01 2.36 -20.10
CA PRO A 43 -0.77 2.38 -18.86
C PRO A 43 -0.33 1.30 -17.87
N VAL A 44 0.10 0.15 -18.39
CA VAL A 44 0.58 -0.98 -17.61
C VAL A 44 1.83 -0.61 -16.80
N VAL A 45 2.74 0.18 -17.37
CA VAL A 45 3.99 0.59 -16.69
C VAL A 45 3.68 1.50 -15.50
N ALA A 46 2.76 2.44 -15.66
CA ALA A 46 2.36 3.33 -14.57
C ALA A 46 1.68 2.57 -13.42
N VAL A 47 0.82 1.60 -13.73
CA VAL A 47 0.20 0.73 -12.72
C VAL A 47 1.26 -0.14 -12.02
N VAL A 48 2.17 -0.74 -12.78
CA VAL A 48 3.25 -1.56 -12.20
C VAL A 48 4.16 -0.73 -11.30
N LEU A 49 4.55 0.49 -11.71
CA LEU A 49 5.33 1.40 -10.88
C LEU A 49 4.56 1.83 -9.62
N GLY A 50 3.25 2.09 -9.73
CA GLY A 50 2.40 2.40 -8.58
C GLY A 50 2.30 1.25 -7.57
N VAL A 51 2.12 0.01 -8.05
CA VAL A 51 2.09 -1.19 -7.19
C VAL A 51 3.45 -1.46 -6.57
N VAL A 52 4.52 -1.42 -7.35
CA VAL A 52 5.90 -1.64 -6.87
C VAL A 52 6.29 -0.58 -5.85
N GLY A 53 5.99 0.69 -6.13
CA GLY A 53 6.21 1.81 -5.21
C GLY A 53 5.41 1.67 -3.92
N GLY A 54 4.11 1.35 -4.01
CA GLY A 54 3.25 1.09 -2.85
C GLY A 54 3.76 -0.05 -1.98
N ARG A 55 4.25 -1.13 -2.59
CA ARG A 55 4.82 -2.28 -1.88
C ARG A 55 6.16 -1.94 -1.21
N LEU A 56 7.03 -1.19 -1.89
CA LEU A 56 8.28 -0.68 -1.33
C LEU A 56 8.00 0.21 -0.12
N LEU A 57 7.00 1.08 -0.20
CA LEU A 57 6.57 1.91 0.93
C LEU A 57 6.08 1.06 2.10
N SER A 58 5.29 0.00 1.85
CA SER A 58 4.84 -0.91 2.91
C SER A 58 6.00 -1.59 3.61
N VAL A 59 6.95 -2.13 2.84
CA VAL A 59 8.15 -2.78 3.39
C VAL A 59 8.98 -1.78 4.18
N LEU A 60 9.12 -0.55 3.68
CA LEU A 60 9.85 0.51 4.36
C LEU A 60 9.16 0.91 5.68
N VAL A 61 7.85 1.06 5.70
CA VAL A 61 7.08 1.36 6.92
C VAL A 61 7.18 0.22 7.93
N LEU A 62 7.05 -1.04 7.49
CA LEU A 62 7.21 -2.20 8.38
C LEU A 62 8.65 -2.38 8.90
N ARG A 63 9.65 -1.94 8.11
CA ARG A 63 11.05 -1.90 8.54
C ARG A 63 11.35 -0.74 9.48
N LEU A 64 10.70 0.41 9.30
CA LEU A 64 10.91 1.62 10.09
C LEU A 64 10.11 1.65 11.39
N VAL A 65 8.94 1.01 11.44
CA VAL A 65 8.18 0.80 12.67
C VAL A 65 8.82 -0.40 13.38
N PRO A 66 9.67 -0.19 14.40
CA PRO A 66 10.32 -1.28 15.09
C PRO A 66 9.26 -1.91 15.99
N GLY A 67 8.83 -3.13 15.65
CA GLY A 67 8.20 -4.00 16.62
C GLY A 67 9.20 -4.25 17.73
N ARG A 68 9.00 -3.58 18.87
CA ARG A 68 9.56 -4.01 20.16
C ARG A 68 8.57 -4.97 20.79
#